data_AF-A0A2N0QLH7-F1
#
_entry.id   AF-A0A2N0QLH7-F1
#
_cell.length_a   1.000
_cell.length_b   1.000
_cell.length_c   1.000
_cell.angle_alpha   90.00
_cell.angle_beta   90.00
_cell.angle_gamma   90.00
#
_symmetry.space_group_name_H-M   'P 1'
#
loop_
_entity.id
_entity.type
_entity.pdbx_description
1 polymer ?
#
loop_
_entity_poly.entity_id
_entity_poly.type
_entity_poly.pdbx_seq_one_letter_code
_entity_poly.pdbx_strand_id
1 'polypeptide(L)'
;DVLNIVSQSSSQELLSIYHIIGKGENEVVTTDKTVKDFLTPNRKLHALLKEKCFTTFYDEFDGDHTWKYWKPDLRRALIENFSE
;
A
#
# COMPACT_ATOMS: atom_id res chain seq x y z
N ASP A 1 -26.50 13.72 -20.55
CA ASP A 1 -26.54 12.33 -21.01
C ASP A 1 -25.57 11.53 -20.14
N VAL A 2 -26.02 10.39 -19.62
CA VAL A 2 -25.19 9.48 -18.80
C VAL A 2 -23.93 9.06 -19.57
N LEU A 3 -24.04 8.92 -20.90
CA LEU A 3 -22.90 8.57 -21.76
C LEU A 3 -21.79 9.63 -21.78
N ASN A 4 -22.15 10.92 -21.73
CA ASN A 4 -21.16 12.01 -21.65
C ASN A 4 -20.52 12.14 -20.27
N ILE A 5 -21.26 11.80 -19.21
CA ILE A 5 -20.76 11.85 -17.83
C ILE A 5 -19.71 10.74 -17.62
N VAL A 6 -19.96 9.55 -18.17
CA VAL A 6 -19.03 8.42 -18.09
C VAL A 6 -17.78 8.65 -18.96
N SER A 7 -17.90 9.27 -20.14
CA SER A 7 -16.74 9.51 -21.02
C SER A 7 -15.78 10.60 -20.50
N GLN A 8 -16.27 11.50 -19.66
CA GLN A 8 -15.50 12.60 -19.05
C GLN A 8 -14.97 12.26 -17.64
N SER A 9 -15.30 11.09 -17.11
CA SER A 9 -14.83 10.64 -15.80
C SER A 9 -13.34 10.27 -15.85
N SER A 10 -12.50 11.07 -15.21
CA SER A 10 -11.08 10.76 -14.96
C SER A 10 -10.97 9.74 -13.81
N SER A 11 -11.09 8.46 -14.15
CA SER A 11 -11.14 7.33 -13.20
C SER A 11 -9.88 7.12 -12.35
N GLN A 12 -8.81 7.91 -12.56
CA GLN A 12 -7.60 7.89 -11.73
C GLN A 12 -7.83 8.44 -10.32
N GLU A 13 -8.79 9.35 -10.12
CA GLU A 13 -9.00 10.05 -8.84
C GLU A 13 -9.72 9.21 -7.77
N LEU A 14 -10.15 7.98 -8.10
CA LEU A 14 -10.98 7.16 -7.22
C LEU A 14 -10.20 6.14 -6.38
N LEU A 15 -8.88 6.02 -6.57
CA LEU A 15 -8.07 5.02 -5.87
C LEU A 15 -7.15 5.67 -4.82
N SER A 16 -7.53 5.52 -3.56
CA SER A 16 -6.63 5.74 -2.41
C SER A 16 -5.86 4.46 -2.10
N ILE A 17 -4.53 4.55 -2.01
CA ILE A 17 -3.67 3.41 -1.68
C ILE A 17 -3.04 3.63 -0.31
N TYR A 18 -3.34 2.75 0.62
CA TYR A 18 -2.65 2.67 1.89
C TYR A 18 -1.52 1.65 1.81
N HIS A 19 -0.29 2.10 1.92
CA HIS A 19 0.91 1.32 1.64
C HIS A 19 1.87 1.36 2.84
N ILE A 20 2.05 0.24 3.51
CA ILE A 20 2.99 0.13 4.63
C ILE A 20 3.96 -1.04 4.43
N ILE A 21 5.16 -0.93 4.99
CA ILE A 21 6.16 -2.01 4.95
C ILE A 21 7.07 -1.97 6.18
N GLY A 22 7.41 -3.12 6.74
CA GLY A 22 8.40 -3.22 7.80
C GLY A 22 9.84 -3.12 7.26
N LYS A 23 10.72 -2.37 7.93
CA LYS A 23 12.13 -2.25 7.53
C LYS A 23 12.92 -3.57 7.64
N GLY A 24 12.41 -4.54 8.39
CA GLY A 24 12.96 -5.89 8.50
C GLY A 24 12.46 -6.88 7.44
N GLU A 25 11.69 -6.42 6.45
CA GLU A 25 11.11 -7.29 5.41
C GLU A 25 12.03 -7.52 4.20
N ASN A 26 13.35 -7.42 4.38
CA ASN A 26 14.35 -7.76 3.36
C ASN A 26 14.67 -9.27 3.31
N GLU A 27 14.31 -10.03 4.35
CA GLU A 27 14.53 -11.48 4.45
C GLU A 27 13.29 -12.20 5.00
N VAL A 28 12.22 -12.24 4.21
CA VAL A 28 10.96 -12.90 4.61
C VAL A 28 10.99 -14.37 4.23
N VAL A 29 10.80 -15.27 5.20
CA VAL A 29 10.61 -16.71 4.96
C VAL A 29 9.18 -16.95 4.49
N THR A 30 9.02 -17.31 3.22
CA THR A 30 7.70 -17.59 2.63
C THR A 30 7.25 -19.02 2.90
N THR A 31 5.96 -19.31 2.66
CA THR A 31 5.34 -20.62 2.89
C THR A 31 6.05 -21.77 2.15
N ASP A 32 6.68 -21.48 1.01
CA ASP A 32 7.51 -22.39 0.23
C ASP A 32 8.93 -22.60 0.81
N LYS A 33 9.21 -22.07 2.02
CA LYS A 33 10.50 -22.08 2.73
C LYS A 33 11.64 -21.35 2.01
N THR A 34 11.33 -20.48 1.06
CA THR A 34 12.32 -19.60 0.44
C THR A 34 12.41 -18.26 1.17
N VAL A 35 13.56 -17.60 1.09
CA VAL A 35 13.75 -16.24 1.63
C VAL A 35 13.59 -15.25 0.50
N LYS A 36 12.74 -14.23 0.69
CA LYS A 36 12.46 -13.19 -0.32
C LYS A 36 12.57 -11.80 0.29
N ASP A 37 13.01 -10.86 -0.53
CA ASP A 37 13.04 -9.44 -0.21
C ASP A 37 11.70 -8.80 -0.61
N PHE A 38 10.94 -8.36 0.39
CA PHE A 38 9.69 -7.61 0.19
C PHE A 38 9.92 -6.10 0.30
N LEU A 39 10.98 -5.65 0.98
CA LEU A 39 11.28 -4.23 1.19
C LEU A 39 11.64 -3.51 -0.12
N THR A 40 12.58 -4.04 -0.89
CA THR A 40 13.03 -3.41 -2.14
C THR A 40 11.92 -3.24 -3.18
N PRO A 41 11.12 -4.28 -3.51
CA PRO A 41 10.02 -4.11 -4.46
C PRO A 41 8.93 -3.16 -3.94
N ASN A 42 8.65 -3.12 -2.63
CA ASN A 42 7.68 -2.18 -2.07
C ASN A 42 8.15 -0.72 -2.15
N ARG A 43 9.43 -0.41 -1.88
CA ARG A 43 9.98 0.94 -2.09
C ARG A 43 9.92 1.37 -3.56
N LYS A 44 10.21 0.46 -4.50
CA LYS A 44 10.07 0.72 -5.94
C LYS A 44 8.62 0.98 -6.33
N LEU A 45 7.68 0.21 -5.80
CA LEU A 45 6.25 0.42 -6.02
C LEU A 45 5.81 1.80 -5.51
N HIS A 46 6.21 2.19 -4.30
CA HIS A 46 5.88 3.51 -3.77
C HIS A 46 6.37 4.65 -4.70
N ALA A 47 7.61 4.55 -5.19
CA ALA A 47 8.16 5.52 -6.13
C ALA A 47 7.32 5.61 -7.43
N LEU A 48 6.91 4.47 -7.99
CA LEU A 48 6.06 4.43 -9.20
C LEU A 48 4.66 4.98 -8.95
N LEU A 49 4.06 4.71 -7.79
CA LEU A 49 2.76 5.26 -7.42
C LEU A 49 2.81 6.78 -7.28
N LYS A 50 3.89 7.31 -6.70
CA LYS A 50 4.15 8.74 -6.59
C LYS A 50 4.36 9.40 -7.97
N GLU A 51 5.14 8.77 -8.84
CA GLU A 51 5.37 9.26 -10.21
C GLU A 51 4.08 9.36 -11.02
N LYS A 52 3.16 8.41 -10.81
CA LYS A 52 1.85 8.37 -11.50
C LYS A 52 0.76 9.22 -10.81
N CYS A 53 1.12 10.04 -9.83
CA CYS A 53 0.22 10.93 -9.10
C CYS A 53 -0.97 10.21 -8.43
N PHE A 54 -0.78 8.98 -7.92
CA PHE A 54 -1.80 8.33 -7.10
C PHE A 54 -1.88 8.98 -5.70
N THR A 55 -3.10 9.07 -5.16
CA THR A 55 -3.30 9.39 -3.74
C THR A 55 -2.83 8.20 -2.92
N THR A 56 -1.72 8.37 -2.20
CA THR A 56 -1.10 7.29 -1.42
C THR A 56 -0.75 7.75 0.00
N PHE A 57 -1.06 6.91 0.98
CA PHE A 57 -0.43 6.92 2.29
C PHE A 57 0.75 5.94 2.26
N TYR A 58 1.93 6.37 2.68
CA TYR A 58 3.12 5.52 2.74
C TYR A 58 3.83 5.64 4.09
N ASP A 59 4.14 4.49 4.70
CA ASP A 59 4.87 4.43 5.97
C ASP A 59 5.84 3.23 6.01
N GLU A 60 6.99 3.45 6.63
CA GLU A 60 7.97 2.40 6.92
C GLU A 60 8.17 2.30 8.43
N PHE A 61 7.81 1.16 9.02
CA PHE A 61 7.90 0.95 10.47
C PHE A 61 9.04 0.01 10.85
N ASP A 62 9.51 0.13 12.10
CA ASP A 62 10.54 -0.74 12.67
C ASP A 62 9.92 -2.10 13.08
N GLY A 63 9.78 -2.99 12.10
CA GLY A 63 9.21 -4.32 12.30
C GLY A 63 9.45 -5.26 11.12
N ASP A 64 8.98 -6.48 11.29
CA ASP A 64 9.13 -7.60 10.35
C ASP A 64 7.77 -8.02 9.75
N HIS A 65 7.79 -9.07 8.93
CA HIS A 65 6.60 -9.60 8.26
C HIS A 65 5.74 -10.46 9.20
N THR A 66 5.25 -9.90 10.31
CA THR A 66 4.47 -10.64 11.32
C THR A 66 3.16 -9.95 11.73
N TRP A 67 2.10 -10.74 11.94
CA TRP A 67 0.77 -10.24 12.31
C TRP A 67 0.74 -9.36 13.56
N LYS A 68 1.77 -9.45 14.43
CA LYS A 68 1.97 -8.58 15.58
C LYS A 68 1.95 -7.09 15.18
N TYR A 69 2.58 -6.73 14.06
CA TYR A 69 2.61 -5.35 13.55
C TYR A 69 1.40 -5.03 12.67
N TRP A 70 1.00 -5.96 11.80
CA TRP A 70 -0.10 -5.74 10.85
C TRP A 70 -1.48 -5.65 11.51
N LYS A 71 -1.74 -6.39 12.60
CA LYS A 71 -3.03 -6.39 13.30
C LYS A 71 -3.45 -5.01 13.82
N PRO A 72 -2.62 -4.29 14.61
CA PRO A 72 -2.98 -2.94 15.03
C PRO A 72 -3.02 -1.96 13.87
N ASP A 73 -2.16 -2.15 12.85
CA ASP A 73 -2.09 -1.24 11.70
C ASP A 73 -3.35 -1.30 10.82
N LEU A 74 -3.99 -2.47 10.69
CA LEU A 74 -5.26 -2.59 9.96
C LEU A 74 -6.33 -1.63 10.50
N ARG A 75 -6.37 -1.39 11.81
CA ARG A 75 -7.28 -0.38 12.40
C ARG A 75 -6.93 1.02 11.92
N ARG A 76 -5.63 1.37 11.87
CA ARG A 76 -5.15 2.65 11.32
C ARG A 76 -5.56 2.78 9.85
N ALA A 77 -5.32 1.76 9.04
CA ALA A 77 -5.67 1.75 7.62
C ALA A 77 -7.17 2.01 7.34
N LEU A 78 -8.05 1.43 8.16
CA LEU A 78 -9.50 1.65 8.03
C LEU A 78 -9.90 3.06 8.45
N ILE A 79 -9.30 3.60 9.51
CA ILE A 79 -9.57 4.97 9.97
C ILE A 79 -9.07 5.98 8.91
N GLU A 80 -7.84 5.84 8.42
CA GLU A 80 -7.26 6.76 7.44
C GLU A 80 -8.03 6.83 6.11
N ASN A 81 -8.62 5.71 5.66
CA ASN A 81 -9.31 5.67 4.35
C ASN A 81 -10.82 5.93 4.42
N PHE A 82 -11.46 5.79 5.58
CA PHE A 82 -12.93 5.76 5.68
C PHE A 82 -13.53 6.56 6.83
N SER A 83 -12.74 7.32 7.58
CA SER A 83 -13.31 8.22 8.59
C SER A 83 -13.88 9.46 7.90
N GLU A 84 -15.18 9.70 8.08
CA GLU A 84 -15.86 10.95 7.70
C GLU A 84 -15.45 12.12 8.60
#